data_AF-A0A9W7SHU7-F1
#
_entry.id   AF-A0A9W7SHU7-F1
#
_cell.length_a   1.000
_cell.length_b   1.000
_cell.length_c   1.000
_cell.angle_alpha   90.00
_cell.angle_beta   90.00
_cell.angle_gamma   90.00
#
_symmetry.space_group_name_H-M   'P 1'
#
loop_
_entity.id
_entity.type
_entity.pdbx_description
1 polymer ?
#
loop_
_entity_poly.entity_id
_entity_poly.type
_entity_poly.pdbx_seq_one_letter_code
_entity_poly.pdbx_strand_id
1 'polypeptide(L)'
;MGESNLKKLSPPTTLKRRDLRPTPSQPAAAAARKPKTGVFRFFDLPRELRDQIYSDSLIFKRKFDSQHGSRLRARRIADVNLLLISRRFREEYLERAERDTCLVITDRGIYHGEFLTLPSPVRYATRLEIFLAACCESPALHGNSRHPCSVVREVRMHRKWIENLCSQMRNLSSLKIEIMLDPHKRVSGCEDALLREQHRLTGFDERVVPLRSLEVYHSSHYVSEGVWSFNRPRTLVMRYVPETGELKRIEEGVERRPSGAGEKVEEKVVSVGGNDAGGS
;
A
#
# COMPACT_ATOMS: atom_id res chain seq x y z
N MET A 1 -36.21 -35.87 27.31
CA MET A 1 -35.98 -36.28 28.72
C MET A 1 -34.51 -36.66 28.82
N GLY A 2 -33.74 -35.88 29.59
CA GLY A 2 -32.29 -35.97 29.63
C GLY A 2 -31.78 -34.93 30.62
N GLU A 3 -32.06 -35.15 31.90
CA GLU A 3 -31.56 -34.37 33.01
C GLU A 3 -30.12 -34.82 33.32
N SER A 4 -29.17 -33.89 33.40
CA SER A 4 -27.94 -34.12 34.15
C SER A 4 -27.21 -32.82 34.52
N ASN A 5 -27.33 -32.48 35.80
CA ASN A 5 -26.24 -32.09 36.70
C ASN A 5 -25.24 -31.00 36.26
N LEU A 6 -25.59 -29.75 36.56
CA LEU A 6 -24.59 -28.69 36.76
C LEU A 6 -24.34 -28.47 38.25
N LYS A 7 -23.14 -28.88 38.66
CA LYS A 7 -22.58 -28.78 40.01
C LYS A 7 -22.53 -27.31 40.46
N LYS A 8 -23.02 -27.06 41.67
CA LYS A 8 -22.89 -25.81 42.41
C LYS A 8 -21.41 -25.53 42.71
N LEU A 9 -20.88 -24.45 42.15
CA LEU A 9 -19.58 -23.88 42.51
C LEU A 9 -19.77 -22.95 43.70
N SER A 10 -19.08 -23.26 44.80
CA SER A 10 -19.01 -22.46 46.02
C SER A 10 -18.27 -21.13 45.77
N PRO A 11 -18.63 -20.05 46.48
CA PRO A 11 -18.00 -18.74 46.31
C PRO A 11 -16.59 -18.70 46.94
N PRO A 12 -15.65 -17.93 46.35
CA PRO A 12 -14.30 -17.78 46.88
C PRO A 12 -14.29 -16.91 48.15
N THR A 13 -13.51 -17.39 49.11
CA THR A 13 -13.30 -16.85 50.45
C THR A 13 -12.66 -15.46 50.42
N THR A 14 -13.28 -14.54 51.17
CA THR A 14 -12.84 -13.17 51.43
C THR A 14 -11.49 -13.13 52.13
N LEU A 15 -10.44 -12.67 51.44
CA LEU A 15 -9.15 -12.34 52.04
C LEU A 15 -9.30 -11.06 52.87
N LYS A 16 -9.07 -11.19 54.19
CA LYS A 16 -9.06 -10.12 55.18
C LYS A 16 -8.01 -9.07 54.82
N ARG A 17 -8.47 -7.86 54.50
CA ARG A 17 -7.68 -6.62 54.46
C ARG A 17 -7.03 -6.43 55.84
N ARG A 18 -5.70 -6.57 55.91
CA ARG A 18 -4.92 -6.09 57.05
C ARG A 18 -4.74 -4.58 56.92
N ASP A 19 -5.20 -3.86 57.93
CA ASP A 19 -4.98 -2.44 58.11
C ASP A 19 -3.48 -2.15 58.27
N LEU A 20 -2.86 -1.67 57.19
CA LEU A 20 -1.54 -1.04 57.23
C LEU A 20 -1.73 0.42 57.65
N ARG A 21 -1.34 0.73 58.88
CA ARG A 21 -1.17 2.11 59.36
C ARG A 21 -0.25 2.89 58.40
N PRO A 22 -0.60 4.13 58.02
CA PRO A 22 0.34 5.05 57.38
C PRO A 22 1.32 5.57 58.43
N THR A 23 2.60 5.24 58.28
CA THR A 23 3.69 5.89 59.00
C THR A 23 3.88 7.31 58.43
N PRO A 24 4.06 8.35 59.27
CA PRO A 24 4.21 9.72 58.80
C PRO A 24 5.55 9.92 58.08
N SER A 25 5.44 10.40 56.84
CA SER A 25 6.33 11.33 56.14
C SER A 25 7.80 11.39 56.60
N GLN A 26 8.64 10.52 56.02
CA GLN A 26 10.02 10.90 55.77
C GLN A 26 10.05 11.89 54.59
N PRO A 27 10.72 13.05 54.70
CA PRO A 27 11.00 13.85 53.52
C PRO A 27 11.87 13.01 52.61
N ALA A 28 11.30 12.59 51.48
CA ALA A 28 12.04 12.00 50.39
C ALA A 28 13.07 13.04 49.96
N ALA A 29 14.29 12.93 50.50
CA ALA A 29 15.46 13.55 49.94
C ALA A 29 15.43 13.17 48.46
N ALA A 30 15.14 14.17 47.63
CA ALA A 30 15.20 14.06 46.19
C ALA A 30 16.64 13.70 45.86
N ALA A 31 16.93 12.40 45.85
CA ALA A 31 18.16 11.86 45.32
C ALA A 31 18.12 12.26 43.85
N ALA A 32 18.77 13.39 43.56
CA ALA A 32 19.11 13.83 42.23
C ALA A 32 19.88 12.67 41.60
N ARG A 33 19.14 11.79 40.92
CA ARG A 33 19.69 10.70 40.13
C ARG A 33 20.58 11.39 39.11
N LYS A 34 21.89 11.35 39.35
CA LYS A 34 22.90 11.75 38.38
C LYS A 34 22.46 11.15 37.04
N PRO A 35 22.28 11.96 35.97
CA PRO A 35 21.85 11.43 34.69
C PRO A 35 22.84 10.32 34.33
N LYS A 36 22.34 9.10 34.09
CA LYS A 36 23.16 8.02 33.54
C LYS A 36 23.67 8.52 32.20
N THR A 37 24.88 9.03 32.19
CA THR A 37 25.57 9.59 31.02
C THR A 37 25.71 8.45 30.02
N GLY A 38 24.90 8.48 28.95
CA GLY A 38 24.97 7.49 27.88
C GLY A 38 23.63 6.94 27.38
N VAL A 39 22.50 7.17 28.06
CA VAL A 39 21.18 6.73 27.55
C VAL A 39 20.49 7.89 26.84
N PHE A 40 20.30 7.76 25.54
CA PHE A 40 19.53 8.72 24.74
C PHE A 40 18.06 8.74 25.19
N ARG A 41 17.59 9.91 25.62
CA ARG A 41 16.21 10.08 26.09
C ARG A 41 15.28 10.38 24.91
N PHE A 42 14.93 9.33 24.17
CA PHE A 42 14.13 9.45 22.95
C PHE A 42 12.83 10.24 23.13
N PHE A 43 12.13 10.08 24.27
CA PHE A 43 10.87 10.79 24.54
C PHE A 43 11.02 12.23 25.04
N ASP A 44 12.24 12.68 25.33
CA ASP A 44 12.53 14.09 25.65
C ASP A 44 12.67 14.93 24.36
N LEU A 45 12.77 14.28 23.19
CA LEU A 45 12.72 14.97 21.89
C LEU A 45 11.33 15.60 21.67
N PRO A 46 11.23 16.72 20.93
CA PRO A 46 9.96 17.21 20.37
C PRO A 46 9.25 16.15 19.52
N ARG A 47 7.91 16.24 19.43
CA ARG A 47 7.11 15.23 18.70
C ARG A 47 7.49 15.16 17.23
N GLU A 48 7.81 16.30 16.63
CA GLU A 48 8.15 16.47 15.22
C GLU A 48 9.43 15.68 14.87
N LEU A 49 10.45 15.75 15.72
CA LEU A 49 11.69 14.98 15.54
C LEU A 49 11.44 13.47 15.70
N ARG A 50 10.56 13.08 16.64
CA ARG A 50 10.17 11.67 16.78
C ARG A 50 9.42 11.17 15.55
N ASP A 51 8.50 11.98 15.00
CA ASP A 51 7.76 11.64 13.78
C ASP A 51 8.68 11.50 12.56
N GLN A 52 9.73 12.31 12.46
CA GLN A 52 10.76 12.14 11.44
C GLN A 52 11.48 10.80 11.61
N ILE A 53 11.96 10.49 12.83
CA ILE A 53 12.62 9.22 13.14
C ILE A 53 11.68 8.04 12.83
N TYR A 54 10.40 8.12 13.20
CA TYR A 54 9.41 7.11 12.87
C TYR A 54 9.30 6.91 11.35
N SER A 55 9.20 8.00 10.58
CA SER A 55 9.09 7.94 9.11
C SER A 55 10.29 7.24 8.47
N ASP A 56 11.49 7.57 8.95
CA ASP A 56 12.76 7.01 8.45
C ASP A 56 12.96 5.56 8.90
N SER A 57 12.36 5.18 10.04
CA SER A 57 12.38 3.81 10.56
C SER A 57 11.37 2.88 9.88
N LEU A 58 10.50 3.37 8.99
CA LEU A 58 9.58 2.52 8.25
C LEU A 58 10.34 1.70 7.21
N ILE A 59 10.01 0.41 7.10
CA ILE A 59 10.54 -0.47 6.06
C ILE A 59 10.12 0.10 4.70
N PHE A 60 11.11 0.59 3.95
CA PHE A 60 10.86 1.26 2.67
C PHE A 60 10.03 0.41 1.71
N LYS A 61 10.36 -0.89 1.60
CA LYS A 61 9.68 -1.83 0.71
C LYS A 61 9.76 -3.25 1.23
N ARG A 62 8.64 -3.95 1.25
CA ARG A 62 8.55 -5.39 1.52
C ARG A 62 7.82 -6.09 0.38
N LYS A 63 8.33 -7.25 -0.02
CA LYS A 63 7.65 -8.15 -0.97
C LYS A 63 6.87 -9.19 -0.18
N PHE A 64 5.69 -9.56 -0.66
CA PHE A 64 4.94 -10.70 -0.17
C PHE A 64 4.94 -11.80 -1.24
N ASP A 65 4.54 -12.99 -0.84
CA ASP A 65 4.34 -14.10 -1.77
C ASP A 65 3.30 -13.72 -2.82
N SER A 66 3.54 -14.17 -4.05
CA SER A 66 2.60 -13.94 -5.15
C SER A 66 1.32 -14.72 -4.89
N GLN A 67 0.19 -14.11 -5.17
CA GLN A 67 -1.12 -14.74 -5.06
C GLN A 67 -1.74 -14.76 -6.45
N HIS A 68 -2.04 -15.96 -6.97
CA HIS A 68 -2.73 -16.15 -8.26
C HIS A 68 -2.04 -15.42 -9.44
N GLY A 69 -0.71 -15.31 -9.43
CA GLY A 69 0.05 -14.58 -10.47
C GLY A 69 0.17 -13.07 -10.25
N SER A 70 -0.58 -12.50 -9.31
CA SER A 70 -0.46 -11.11 -8.87
C SER A 70 0.72 -10.92 -7.91
N ARG A 71 1.48 -9.85 -8.10
CA ARG A 71 2.59 -9.47 -7.20
C ARG A 71 2.11 -8.48 -6.16
N LEU A 72 2.31 -8.80 -4.89
CA LEU A 72 1.99 -7.92 -3.77
C LEU A 72 3.28 -7.35 -3.16
N ARG A 73 3.30 -6.04 -2.97
CA ARG A 73 4.40 -5.31 -2.32
C ARG A 73 3.79 -4.25 -1.43
N ALA A 74 4.44 -3.91 -0.32
CA ALA A 74 4.06 -2.72 0.40
C ALA A 74 5.26 -1.83 0.66
N ARG A 75 4.97 -0.54 0.82
CA ARG A 75 5.94 0.53 1.08
C ARG A 75 5.65 1.15 2.43
N ARG A 76 6.71 1.61 3.10
CA ARG A 76 6.65 2.34 4.38
C ARG A 76 5.91 1.57 5.48
N ILE A 77 6.25 0.29 5.66
CA ILE A 77 5.60 -0.61 6.63
C ILE A 77 6.30 -0.49 8.00
N ALA A 78 5.56 -0.65 9.09
CA ALA A 78 6.13 -0.71 10.42
C ALA A 78 7.03 -1.94 10.58
N ASP A 79 8.22 -1.76 11.14
CA ASP A 79 9.04 -2.87 11.61
C ASP A 79 8.45 -3.42 12.91
N VAL A 80 8.15 -4.72 12.91
CA VAL A 80 7.58 -5.41 14.07
C VAL A 80 8.50 -5.35 15.28
N ASN A 81 9.83 -5.32 15.07
CA ASN A 81 10.79 -5.25 16.17
C ASN A 81 10.69 -3.91 16.91
N LEU A 82 10.48 -2.81 16.18
CA LEU A 82 10.36 -1.48 16.77
C LEU A 82 9.05 -1.30 17.55
N LEU A 83 8.00 -2.06 17.22
CA LEU A 83 6.75 -2.10 17.98
C LEU A 83 6.89 -2.67 19.40
N LEU A 84 8.02 -3.32 19.70
CA LEU A 84 8.28 -3.96 21.00
C LEU A 84 9.01 -3.05 22.00
N ILE A 85 9.47 -1.86 21.58
CA ILE A 85 10.31 -0.96 22.42
C ILE A 85 9.56 -0.48 23.67
N SER A 86 8.37 0.12 23.46
CA SER A 86 7.50 0.56 24.55
C SER A 86 6.08 0.78 24.02
N ARG A 87 5.09 0.83 24.92
CA ARG A 87 3.70 1.12 24.55
C ARG A 87 3.56 2.47 23.84
N ARG A 88 4.18 3.53 24.39
CA ARG A 88 4.15 4.87 23.79
C ARG A 88 4.81 4.88 22.41
N PHE A 89 5.98 4.27 22.25
CA PHE A 89 6.66 4.17 20.95
C PHE A 89 5.75 3.47 19.93
N ARG A 90 5.15 2.34 20.33
CA ARG A 90 4.25 1.57 19.47
C ARG A 90 3.06 2.40 18.98
N GLU A 91 2.41 3.13 19.89
CA GLU A 91 1.24 3.97 19.55
C GLU A 91 1.63 5.08 18.57
N GLU A 92 2.67 5.86 18.87
CA GLU A 92 3.14 6.96 18.00
C GLU A 92 3.67 6.43 16.64
N TYR A 93 4.39 5.30 16.65
CA TYR A 93 4.96 4.69 15.44
C TYR A 93 3.90 4.09 14.52
N LEU A 94 2.88 3.42 15.06
CA LEU A 94 1.75 2.92 14.26
C LEU A 94 0.90 4.03 13.68
N GLU A 95 0.66 5.11 14.44
CA GLU A 95 0.00 6.31 13.95
C GLU A 95 0.72 6.86 12.71
N ARG A 96 2.07 6.90 12.76
CA ARG A 96 2.87 7.32 11.61
C ARG A 96 2.80 6.32 10.46
N ALA A 97 2.95 5.04 10.74
CA ALA A 97 2.91 3.97 9.74
C ALA A 97 1.58 3.94 8.99
N GLU A 98 0.45 4.13 9.67
CA GLU A 98 -0.90 4.15 9.08
C GLU A 98 -1.04 5.24 8.01
N ARG A 99 -0.44 6.42 8.22
CA ARG A 99 -0.51 7.54 7.26
C ARG A 99 0.26 7.29 5.97
N ASP A 100 1.36 6.53 6.06
CA ASP A 100 2.35 6.41 4.98
C ASP A 100 2.35 5.04 4.30
N THR A 101 1.83 4.00 4.96
CA THR A 101 1.83 2.63 4.42
C THR A 101 0.97 2.55 3.17
N CYS A 102 1.56 2.01 2.10
CA CYS A 102 0.89 1.80 0.83
C CYS A 102 1.05 0.36 0.37
N LEU A 103 -0.07 -0.31 0.10
CA LEU A 103 -0.09 -1.60 -0.59
C LEU A 103 -0.07 -1.36 -2.10
N VAL A 104 0.82 -2.06 -2.78
CA VAL A 104 1.01 -2.02 -4.23
C VAL A 104 0.77 -3.41 -4.80
N ILE A 105 -0.18 -3.52 -5.72
CA ILE A 105 -0.53 -4.77 -6.40
C ILE A 105 -0.25 -4.62 -7.89
N THR A 106 0.44 -5.59 -8.47
CA THR A 106 0.75 -5.61 -9.89
C THR A 106 0.25 -6.91 -10.51
N ASP A 107 -0.73 -6.80 -11.39
CA ASP A 107 -1.17 -7.87 -12.28
C ASP A 107 -0.12 -8.09 -13.38
N ARG A 108 0.06 -9.35 -13.78
CA ARG A 108 1.02 -9.79 -14.78
C ARG A 108 0.34 -10.41 -15.99
N GLY A 109 -0.97 -10.29 -16.13
CA GLY A 109 -1.74 -10.85 -17.25
C GLY A 109 -1.99 -12.36 -17.16
N ILE A 110 -1.73 -12.96 -15.99
CA ILE A 110 -1.99 -14.39 -15.71
C ILE A 110 -3.08 -14.53 -14.63
N TYR A 111 -3.51 -13.42 -14.03
CA TYR A 111 -4.46 -13.44 -12.93
C TYR A 111 -5.90 -13.59 -13.46
N HIS A 112 -6.68 -14.48 -12.87
CA HIS A 112 -7.99 -14.89 -13.39
C HIS A 112 -9.18 -14.40 -12.55
N GLY A 113 -8.94 -13.55 -11.55
CA GLY A 113 -10.00 -12.91 -10.76
C GLY A 113 -10.22 -13.47 -9.36
N GLU A 114 -9.34 -14.34 -8.89
CA GLU A 114 -9.42 -14.95 -7.57
C GLU A 114 -9.15 -13.96 -6.45
N PHE A 115 -10.02 -13.87 -5.45
CA PHE A 115 -9.86 -12.89 -4.37
C PHE A 115 -8.49 -12.95 -3.68
N LEU A 116 -7.88 -11.78 -3.54
CA LEU A 116 -6.59 -11.62 -2.86
C LEU A 116 -6.80 -11.51 -1.35
N THR A 117 -5.91 -12.13 -0.58
CA THR A 117 -5.91 -12.03 0.89
C THR A 117 -4.94 -10.95 1.33
N LEU A 118 -5.42 -10.00 2.14
CA LEU A 118 -4.60 -8.90 2.67
C LEU A 118 -3.53 -9.41 3.66
N PRO A 119 -2.22 -9.24 3.38
CA PRO A 119 -1.18 -9.69 4.30
C PRO A 119 -1.28 -8.99 5.66
N SER A 120 -1.09 -9.73 6.75
CA SER A 120 -1.23 -9.19 8.11
C SER A 120 -0.44 -7.89 8.37
N PRO A 121 0.82 -7.74 7.89
CA PRO A 121 1.60 -6.52 8.13
C PRO A 121 1.08 -5.26 7.45
N VAL A 122 0.07 -5.35 6.58
CA VAL A 122 -0.48 -4.20 5.82
C VAL A 122 -1.98 -4.01 6.05
N ARG A 123 -2.54 -4.66 7.07
CA ARG A 123 -3.97 -4.52 7.41
C ARG A 123 -4.39 -3.09 7.79
N TYR A 124 -3.44 -2.30 8.25
CA TYR A 124 -3.63 -0.89 8.60
C TYR A 124 -3.23 0.06 7.45
N ALA A 125 -2.89 -0.46 6.27
CA ALA A 125 -2.56 0.38 5.12
C ALA A 125 -3.79 1.20 4.72
N THR A 126 -3.57 2.50 4.49
CA THR A 126 -4.63 3.44 4.12
C THR A 126 -4.58 3.82 2.64
N ARG A 127 -3.57 3.35 1.91
CA ARG A 127 -3.36 3.63 0.48
C ARG A 127 -3.19 2.34 -0.30
N LEU A 128 -3.89 2.25 -1.43
CA LEU A 128 -3.83 1.12 -2.35
C LEU A 128 -3.49 1.62 -3.75
N GLU A 129 -2.42 1.08 -4.33
CA GLU A 129 -2.06 1.28 -5.74
C GLU A 129 -2.15 -0.04 -6.48
N ILE A 130 -2.89 -0.05 -7.58
CA ILE A 130 -3.12 -1.23 -8.39
C ILE A 130 -2.65 -0.96 -9.81
N PHE A 131 -1.84 -1.86 -10.34
CA PHE A 131 -1.30 -1.83 -11.69
C PHE A 131 -1.87 -3.03 -12.45
N LEU A 132 -2.76 -2.77 -13.40
CA LEU A 132 -3.50 -3.76 -14.18
C LEU A 132 -2.92 -3.86 -15.58
N ALA A 133 -2.79 -5.08 -16.07
CA ALA A 133 -2.49 -5.36 -17.46
C ALA A 133 -3.78 -5.80 -18.14
N ALA A 134 -4.15 -5.16 -19.24
CA ALA A 134 -5.33 -5.53 -19.99
C ALA A 134 -4.98 -5.77 -21.46
N CYS A 135 -5.33 -6.96 -21.95
CA CYS A 135 -4.93 -7.43 -23.28
C CYS A 135 -6.14 -7.83 -24.10
N CYS A 136 -6.07 -7.58 -25.42
CA CYS A 136 -7.02 -8.13 -26.36
C CYS A 136 -6.37 -9.11 -27.32
N GLU A 137 -6.68 -10.40 -27.15
CA GLU A 137 -6.16 -11.49 -27.99
C GLU A 137 -6.73 -11.46 -29.41
N SER A 138 -7.93 -10.90 -29.59
CA SER A 138 -8.65 -10.90 -30.89
C SER A 138 -9.16 -9.50 -31.27
N PRO A 139 -8.27 -8.52 -31.43
CA PRO A 139 -8.68 -7.15 -31.71
C PRO A 139 -9.26 -7.00 -33.12
N ALA A 140 -8.98 -7.95 -34.01
CA ALA A 140 -9.59 -8.05 -35.33
C ALA A 140 -11.11 -8.28 -35.30
N LEU A 141 -11.64 -8.78 -34.18
CA LEU A 141 -13.05 -9.16 -34.03
C LEU A 141 -13.90 -8.10 -33.29
N HIS A 142 -13.32 -6.94 -32.95
CA HIS A 142 -14.09 -5.83 -32.38
C HIS A 142 -15.25 -5.46 -33.31
N GLY A 143 -16.49 -5.54 -32.80
CA GLY A 143 -17.73 -5.28 -33.55
C GLY A 143 -18.59 -6.53 -33.81
N ASN A 144 -18.02 -7.73 -33.67
CA ASN A 144 -18.79 -8.97 -33.72
C ASN A 144 -19.40 -9.28 -32.35
N SER A 145 -20.73 -9.34 -32.26
CA SER A 145 -21.45 -9.68 -31.02
C SER A 145 -21.06 -11.03 -30.43
N ARG A 146 -20.53 -11.95 -31.24
CA ARG A 146 -20.04 -13.27 -30.82
C ARG A 146 -18.70 -13.24 -30.09
N HIS A 147 -17.90 -12.17 -30.25
CA HIS A 147 -16.57 -12.06 -29.64
C HIS A 147 -16.44 -10.68 -28.96
N PRO A 148 -16.97 -10.53 -27.72
CA PRO A 148 -16.79 -9.29 -26.97
C PRO A 148 -15.31 -9.05 -26.72
N CYS A 149 -14.89 -7.77 -26.71
CA CYS A 149 -13.52 -7.39 -26.37
C CYS A 149 -13.17 -7.94 -24.97
N SER A 150 -12.06 -8.67 -24.86
CA SER A 150 -11.60 -9.27 -23.60
C SER A 150 -11.32 -8.24 -22.51
N VAL A 151 -10.98 -7.00 -22.88
CA VAL A 151 -10.83 -5.88 -21.92
C VAL A 151 -12.09 -5.69 -21.09
N VAL A 152 -13.29 -5.86 -21.67
CA VAL A 152 -14.56 -5.79 -20.93
C VAL A 152 -14.64 -6.88 -19.87
N ARG A 153 -14.22 -8.11 -20.21
CA ARG A 153 -14.20 -9.24 -19.29
C ARG A 153 -13.19 -8.99 -18.16
N GLU A 154 -12.00 -8.50 -18.49
CA GLU A 154 -10.94 -8.18 -17.53
C GLU A 154 -11.36 -7.07 -16.57
N VAL A 155 -11.94 -5.96 -17.07
CA VAL A 155 -12.45 -4.87 -16.22
C VAL A 155 -13.51 -5.37 -15.23
N ARG A 156 -14.45 -6.20 -15.69
CA ARG A 156 -15.50 -6.79 -14.84
C ARG A 156 -14.91 -7.70 -13.76
N MET A 157 -13.93 -8.52 -14.14
CA MET A 157 -13.21 -9.40 -13.23
C MET A 157 -12.40 -8.57 -12.22
N HIS A 158 -11.70 -7.53 -12.68
CA HIS A 158 -10.90 -6.66 -11.84
C HIS A 158 -11.72 -5.92 -10.80
N ARG A 159 -12.88 -5.38 -11.20
CA ARG A 159 -13.80 -4.72 -10.28
C ARG A 159 -14.14 -5.61 -9.07
N LYS A 160 -14.50 -6.88 -9.29
CA LYS A 160 -14.93 -7.78 -8.21
C LYS A 160 -13.87 -7.96 -7.13
N TRP A 161 -12.62 -8.23 -7.52
CA TRP A 161 -11.58 -8.46 -6.52
C TRP A 161 -11.08 -7.16 -5.90
N ILE A 162 -11.09 -6.05 -6.64
CA ILE A 162 -10.74 -4.73 -6.09
C ILE A 162 -11.74 -4.34 -5.00
N GLU A 163 -13.05 -4.51 -5.22
CA GLU A 163 -14.07 -4.29 -4.18
C GLU A 163 -13.84 -5.18 -2.97
N ASN A 164 -13.61 -6.48 -3.20
CA ASN A 164 -13.33 -7.43 -2.12
C ASN A 164 -12.10 -6.99 -1.32
N LEU A 165 -11.02 -6.59 -1.98
CA LEU A 165 -9.81 -6.13 -1.30
C LEU A 165 -10.03 -4.84 -0.52
N CYS A 166 -10.72 -3.87 -1.12
CA CYS A 166 -11.06 -2.61 -0.44
C CYS A 166 -11.90 -2.87 0.81
N SER A 167 -12.83 -3.83 0.78
CA SER A 167 -13.62 -4.21 1.97
C SER A 167 -12.78 -4.81 3.12
N GLN A 168 -11.60 -5.35 2.82
CA GLN A 168 -10.66 -5.84 3.83
C GLN A 168 -9.84 -4.69 4.47
N MET A 169 -9.78 -3.53 3.83
CA MET A 169 -8.99 -2.35 4.25
C MET A 169 -9.87 -1.32 4.96
N ARG A 170 -9.94 -1.39 6.29
CA ARG A 170 -10.88 -0.60 7.12
C ARG A 170 -10.78 0.92 6.95
N ASN A 171 -9.57 1.42 6.72
CA ASN A 171 -9.27 2.87 6.71
C ASN A 171 -8.71 3.32 5.35
N LEU A 172 -9.20 2.73 4.24
CA LEU A 172 -8.75 3.10 2.91
C LEU A 172 -9.10 4.57 2.60
N SER A 173 -8.08 5.40 2.45
CA SER A 173 -8.17 6.85 2.21
C SER A 173 -7.78 7.26 0.78
N SER A 174 -7.13 6.35 0.05
CA SER A 174 -6.69 6.57 -1.32
C SER A 174 -6.61 5.27 -2.11
N LEU A 175 -7.36 5.20 -3.21
CA LEU A 175 -7.22 4.18 -4.25
C LEU A 175 -6.67 4.81 -5.52
N LYS A 176 -5.61 4.22 -6.08
CA LYS A 176 -5.06 4.55 -7.38
C LYS A 176 -5.02 3.30 -8.25
N ILE A 177 -5.52 3.43 -9.49
CA ILE A 177 -5.51 2.36 -10.48
C ILE A 177 -4.77 2.84 -11.72
N GLU A 178 -3.82 2.05 -12.20
CA GLU A 178 -3.17 2.26 -13.49
C GLU A 178 -3.42 1.03 -14.37
N ILE A 179 -3.93 1.26 -15.58
CA ILE A 179 -4.19 0.20 -16.55
C ILE A 179 -3.22 0.35 -17.71
N MET A 180 -2.58 -0.74 -18.11
CA MET A 180 -1.76 -0.80 -19.30
C MET A 180 -2.47 -1.62 -20.38
N LEU A 181 -2.70 -1.01 -21.53
CA LEU A 181 -3.26 -1.64 -22.72
C LEU A 181 -2.14 -2.07 -23.69
N ASP A 182 -2.35 -3.20 -24.35
CA ASP A 182 -1.41 -3.75 -25.33
C ASP A 182 -1.41 -2.91 -26.63
N PRO A 183 -0.26 -2.42 -27.11
CA PRO A 183 -0.17 -1.70 -28.38
C PRO A 183 -0.44 -2.63 -29.56
N HIS A 184 -1.59 -2.45 -30.21
CA HIS A 184 -1.89 -3.13 -31.45
C HIS A 184 -2.70 -2.22 -32.39
N LYS A 185 -2.77 -2.60 -33.68
CA LYS A 185 -3.36 -1.78 -34.76
C LYS A 185 -4.81 -1.34 -34.55
N ARG A 186 -5.53 -1.92 -33.58
CA ARG A 186 -6.95 -1.67 -33.29
C ARG A 186 -7.22 -1.37 -31.81
N VAL A 187 -6.23 -0.79 -31.12
CA VAL A 187 -6.34 -0.44 -29.69
C VAL A 187 -7.48 0.54 -29.42
N SER A 188 -7.86 1.38 -30.38
CA SER A 188 -9.01 2.28 -30.30
C SER A 188 -10.32 1.56 -29.95
N GLY A 189 -10.52 0.33 -30.45
CA GLY A 189 -11.70 -0.47 -30.08
C GLY A 189 -11.66 -0.98 -28.64
N CYS A 190 -10.47 -1.28 -28.10
CA CYS A 190 -10.28 -1.59 -26.68
C CYS A 190 -10.56 -0.37 -25.81
N GLU A 191 -10.06 0.79 -26.21
CA GLU A 191 -10.32 2.07 -25.55
C GLU A 191 -11.82 2.38 -25.49
N ASP A 192 -12.54 2.28 -26.61
CA ASP A 192 -13.99 2.51 -26.65
C ASP A 192 -14.73 1.52 -25.73
N ALA A 193 -14.29 0.26 -25.71
CA ALA A 193 -14.86 -0.74 -24.83
C ALA A 193 -14.60 -0.43 -23.35
N LEU A 194 -13.41 0.06 -23.00
CA LEU A 194 -13.06 0.50 -21.65
C LEU A 194 -13.89 1.71 -21.21
N LEU A 195 -14.06 2.71 -22.09
CA LEU A 195 -14.88 3.90 -21.81
C LEU A 195 -16.35 3.56 -21.59
N ARG A 196 -16.91 2.60 -22.33
CA ARG A 196 -18.28 2.10 -22.08
C ARG A 196 -18.42 1.44 -20.71
N GLU A 197 -17.37 0.78 -20.24
CA GLU A 197 -17.34 0.06 -18.96
C GLU A 197 -16.72 0.89 -17.82
N GLN A 198 -16.45 2.19 -18.04
CA GLN A 198 -15.73 3.05 -17.09
C GLN A 198 -16.39 3.08 -15.72
N HIS A 199 -17.73 3.06 -15.67
CA HIS A 199 -18.53 3.10 -14.44
C HIS A 199 -18.17 1.96 -13.48
N ARG A 200 -17.62 0.84 -13.97
CA ARG A 200 -17.15 -0.26 -13.11
C ARG A 200 -15.88 0.09 -12.37
N LEU A 201 -15.05 0.98 -12.90
CA LEU A 201 -13.79 1.39 -12.27
C LEU A 201 -13.86 2.79 -11.67
N THR A 202 -14.89 3.57 -11.97
CA THR A 202 -15.12 4.89 -11.38
C THR A 202 -16.26 4.90 -10.36
N GLY A 203 -17.29 4.06 -10.53
CA GLY A 203 -18.47 3.98 -9.66
C GLY A 203 -18.23 3.20 -8.36
N PHE A 204 -17.12 3.47 -7.67
CA PHE A 204 -16.97 3.06 -6.28
C PHE A 204 -17.83 3.97 -5.37
N ASP A 205 -18.33 3.44 -4.25
CA ASP A 205 -18.92 4.30 -3.23
C ASP A 205 -17.79 5.12 -2.59
N GLU A 206 -17.76 6.43 -2.86
CA GLU A 206 -16.72 7.34 -2.39
C GLU A 206 -16.59 7.38 -0.85
N ARG A 207 -17.67 7.05 -0.13
CA ARG A 207 -17.63 6.95 1.34
C ARG A 207 -16.80 5.78 1.83
N VAL A 208 -16.66 4.75 0.99
CA VAL A 208 -15.97 3.50 1.33
C VAL A 208 -14.62 3.43 0.61
N VAL A 209 -14.54 3.87 -0.63
CA VAL A 209 -13.37 3.74 -1.50
C VAL A 209 -13.14 5.05 -2.26
N PRO A 210 -12.30 5.95 -1.72
CA PRO A 210 -11.97 7.21 -2.38
C PRO A 210 -11.00 6.97 -3.54
N LEU A 211 -11.54 6.80 -4.75
CA LEU A 211 -10.76 6.73 -5.98
C LEU A 211 -10.11 8.09 -6.24
N ARG A 212 -8.79 8.17 -6.08
CA ARG A 212 -8.02 9.41 -6.29
C ARG A 212 -7.51 9.55 -7.71
N SER A 213 -7.22 8.43 -8.36
CA SER A 213 -6.62 8.43 -9.69
C SER A 213 -6.91 7.12 -10.40
N LEU A 214 -7.34 7.24 -11.65
CA LEU A 214 -7.40 6.15 -12.61
C LEU A 214 -6.75 6.65 -13.91
N GLU A 215 -5.69 5.97 -14.34
CA GLU A 215 -4.91 6.33 -15.52
C GLU A 215 -4.78 5.12 -16.44
N VAL A 216 -4.96 5.35 -17.75
CA VAL A 216 -4.85 4.30 -18.77
C VAL A 216 -3.71 4.65 -19.70
N TYR A 217 -2.86 3.66 -19.94
CA TYR A 217 -1.63 3.81 -20.70
C TYR A 217 -1.58 2.84 -21.87
N HIS A 218 -1.03 3.28 -22.99
CA HIS A 218 -0.51 2.39 -24.01
C HIS A 218 0.91 1.96 -23.67
N SER A 219 1.17 0.66 -23.69
CA SER A 219 2.55 0.17 -23.65
C SER A 219 3.29 0.58 -24.93
N SER A 220 4.55 0.99 -24.81
CA SER A 220 5.41 1.28 -25.97
C SER A 220 6.05 0.03 -26.59
N HIS A 221 5.90 -1.13 -25.93
CA HIS A 221 6.51 -2.38 -26.34
C HIS A 221 5.45 -3.46 -26.50
N TYR A 222 5.60 -4.25 -27.56
CA TYR A 222 4.85 -5.48 -27.72
C TYR A 222 5.27 -6.48 -26.63
N VAL A 223 4.31 -7.16 -26.02
CA VAL A 223 4.56 -8.12 -24.95
C VAL A 223 5.03 -9.45 -25.55
N SER A 224 6.26 -9.49 -26.10
CA SER A 224 6.79 -10.68 -26.78
C SER A 224 7.11 -11.86 -25.84
N GLU A 225 7.14 -11.63 -24.52
CA GLU A 225 7.49 -12.65 -23.52
C GLU A 225 6.45 -12.81 -22.39
N GLY A 226 5.23 -12.32 -22.58
CA GLY A 226 4.14 -12.48 -21.60
C GLY A 226 4.33 -11.72 -20.27
N VAL A 227 5.42 -10.96 -20.09
CA VAL A 227 5.69 -10.23 -18.84
C VAL A 227 5.50 -8.73 -19.05
N TRP A 228 4.39 -8.22 -18.54
CA TRP A 228 4.12 -6.78 -18.45
C TRP A 228 5.14 -6.06 -17.57
N SER A 229 5.70 -4.96 -18.08
CA SER A 229 6.61 -4.10 -17.32
C SER A 229 6.06 -2.68 -17.21
N PHE A 230 5.53 -2.36 -16.03
CA PHE A 230 5.06 -1.01 -15.67
C PHE A 230 6.18 0.02 -15.53
N ASN A 231 7.44 -0.43 -15.58
CA ASN A 231 8.63 0.42 -15.55
C ASN A 231 9.13 0.77 -16.95
N ARG A 232 8.44 0.39 -18.03
CA ARG A 232 8.85 0.79 -19.39
C ARG A 232 8.15 2.07 -19.81
N PRO A 233 8.67 2.78 -20.83
CA PRO A 233 8.00 3.94 -21.39
C PRO A 233 6.57 3.57 -21.80
N ARG A 234 5.64 4.50 -21.57
CA ARG A 234 4.22 4.31 -21.82
C ARG A 234 3.58 5.66 -22.08
N THR A 235 2.53 5.66 -22.88
CA THR A 235 1.83 6.88 -23.26
C THR A 235 0.51 6.92 -22.51
N LEU A 236 0.27 7.99 -21.76
CA LEU A 236 -1.01 8.20 -21.10
C LEU A 236 -2.06 8.53 -22.16
N VAL A 237 -3.17 7.79 -22.18
CA VAL A 237 -4.23 7.96 -23.18
C VAL A 237 -5.58 8.30 -22.57
N MET A 238 -5.81 7.92 -21.32
CA MET A 238 -7.00 8.33 -20.57
C MET A 238 -6.66 8.64 -19.13
N ARG A 239 -7.40 9.59 -18.56
CA ARG A 239 -7.30 9.98 -17.16
C ARG A 239 -8.68 10.21 -16.58
N TYR A 240 -8.87 9.72 -15.37
CA TYR A 240 -10.04 9.99 -14.54
C TYR A 240 -10.03 11.42 -14.03
N VAL A 241 -11.17 12.08 -14.14
CA VAL A 241 -11.40 13.46 -13.71
C VAL A 241 -12.31 13.41 -12.49
N PRO A 242 -11.79 13.58 -11.26
CA PRO A 242 -12.56 13.48 -10.02
C PRO A 242 -13.78 14.41 -10.00
N GLU A 243 -13.68 15.58 -10.61
CA GLU A 243 -14.74 16.58 -10.63
C GLU A 243 -15.98 16.11 -11.40
N THR A 244 -15.78 15.28 -12.44
CA THR A 244 -16.90 14.75 -13.24
C THR A 244 -17.20 13.28 -12.94
N GLY A 245 -16.32 12.57 -12.22
CA GLY A 245 -16.47 11.13 -11.99
C GLY A 245 -16.26 10.27 -13.25
N GLU A 246 -15.66 10.85 -14.29
CA GLU A 246 -15.55 10.22 -15.62
C GLU A 246 -14.10 9.98 -16.03
N LEU A 247 -13.89 8.92 -16.81
CA LEU A 247 -12.65 8.63 -17.51
C LEU A 247 -12.69 9.31 -18.89
N LYS A 248 -11.73 10.21 -19.15
CA LYS A 248 -11.66 10.97 -20.40
C LYS A 248 -10.40 10.62 -21.19
N ARG A 249 -10.51 10.60 -22.53
CA ARG A 249 -9.36 10.56 -23.42
C ARG A 249 -8.55 11.84 -23.28
N ILE A 250 -7.23 11.72 -23.40
CA ILE A 250 -6.31 12.86 -23.46
C ILE A 250 -5.91 13.05 -24.92
N GLU A 251 -5.91 14.29 -25.38
CA GLU A 251 -5.44 14.62 -26.73
C GLU A 251 -3.95 14.28 -26.86
N GLU A 252 -3.58 13.63 -27.97
CA GLU A 252 -2.20 13.18 -28.23
C GLU A 252 -1.24 14.38 -28.22
N GLY A 253 -0.37 14.46 -27.20
CA GLY A 253 0.67 15.49 -27.12
C GLY A 253 1.17 15.86 -25.73
N VAL A 254 0.49 15.46 -24.65
CA VAL A 254 0.64 16.19 -23.38
C VAL A 254 1.59 15.57 -22.34
N GLU A 255 1.72 14.25 -22.20
CA GLU A 255 2.60 13.70 -21.14
C GLU A 255 3.20 12.32 -21.49
N ARG A 256 4.50 12.31 -21.81
CA ARG A 256 5.33 11.10 -21.66
C ARG A 256 5.83 11.06 -20.22
N ARG A 257 5.25 10.20 -19.38
CA ARG A 257 5.87 9.92 -18.07
C ARG A 257 7.17 9.15 -18.33
N PRO A 258 8.35 9.66 -17.94
CA PRO A 258 9.53 8.83 -17.89
C PRO A 258 9.23 7.66 -16.95
N SER A 259 9.61 6.46 -17.37
CA SER A 259 9.55 5.27 -16.54
C SER A 259 10.09 5.59 -15.16
N GLY A 260 9.28 5.41 -14.11
CA GLY A 260 9.72 5.54 -12.72
C GLY A 260 10.80 4.53 -12.41
N ALA A 261 12.04 4.87 -12.74
CA ALA A 261 13.18 4.37 -12.01
C ALA A 261 12.95 4.83 -10.57
N GLY A 262 12.87 3.85 -9.65
CA GLY A 262 13.02 4.17 -8.25
C GLY A 262 14.24 5.07 -8.11
N GLU A 263 14.04 6.18 -7.43
CA GLU A 263 15.05 7.10 -6.95
C GLU A 263 16.24 6.30 -6.42
N LYS A 264 17.23 6.05 -7.29
CA LYS A 264 18.56 5.61 -6.91
C LYS A 264 19.27 6.89 -6.52
N VAL A 265 19.13 7.29 -5.26
CA VAL A 265 20.13 8.16 -4.63
C VAL A 265 21.35 7.27 -4.38
N GLU A 266 22.17 7.08 -5.41
CA GLU A 266 23.57 6.71 -5.22
C GLU A 266 24.28 8.01 -4.82
N GLU A 267 24.35 8.24 -3.51
CA GLU A 267 25.18 9.28 -2.91
C GLU A 267 26.65 8.90 -3.17
N LYS A 268 27.20 9.44 -4.25
CA LYS A 268 28.64 9.38 -4.54
C LYS A 268 29.34 10.27 -3.52
N VAL A 269 29.74 9.69 -2.39
CA VAL A 269 30.72 10.28 -1.49
C VAL A 269 32.03 10.37 -2.26
N VAL A 270 32.33 11.57 -2.76
CA VAL A 270 33.64 11.91 -3.29
C VAL A 270 34.57 12.11 -2.10
N SER A 271 35.21 11.04 -1.66
CA SER A 271 36.42 11.11 -0.84
C SER A 271 37.63 11.20 -1.76
N VAL A 272 38.03 12.43 -2.12
CA VAL A 272 39.40 12.66 -2.61
C VAL A 272 40.26 12.86 -1.37
N GLY A 273 40.87 11.76 -0.93
CA GLY A 273 41.98 11.78 0.01
C GLY A 273 43.17 12.48 -0.63
N GLY A 274 43.74 13.44 0.09
CA GLY A 274 45.07 13.94 -0.19
C GLY A 274 46.09 12.82 0.02
N ASN A 275 47.02 12.70 -0.92
CA ASN A 275 48.28 12.02 -0.69
C ASN A 275 49.39 13.01 -1.02
N ASP A 276 50.02 13.50 0.04
CA ASP A 276 51.40 13.92 0.04
C ASP A 276 52.29 12.71 -0.29
N ALA A 277 53.20 12.87 -1.25
CA ALA A 277 54.48 12.17 -1.27
C ALA A 277 55.44 12.93 -2.18
N GLY A 278 56.40 13.61 -1.56
CA GLY A 278 57.60 14.12 -2.22
C GLY A 278 58.52 12.98 -2.69
N GLY A 279 59.41 13.33 -3.61
CA GLY A 279 60.52 12.46 -3.99
C GLY A 279 61.08 12.75 -5.36
N SER A 280 61.89 13.81 -5.47
CA SER A 280 63.23 13.84 -6.11
C SER A 280 63.79 15.25 -6.03
#